data_AF-G3R0Y2-F1
#
_entry.id   AF-G3R0Y2-F1
#
_cell.length_a   1.000
_cell.length_b   1.000
_cell.length_c   1.000
_cell.angle_alpha   90.00
_cell.angle_beta   90.00
_cell.angle_gamma   90.00
#
_symmetry.space_group_name_H-M   'P 1'
#
loop_
_entity.id
_entity.type
_entity.pdbx_description
1 polymer ?
#
loop_
_entity_poly.entity_id
_entity_poly.type
_entity_poly.pdbx_seq_one_letter_code
_entity_poly.pdbx_strand_id
1 'polypeptide(L)'
;MEPGPTAAQRRCSLPPWLPLGLLLWSGLALSALPFGSSPHRVFHDLLSEQQLLEVEDLSLSLLQGGGLGPLSLPPDLPDLDPECRELLLDFANSSAELTGCLVRSARPVRLCQTCYPLFQQVVSKMDNISRAAGNTSESQSCARSLLMADRMQIVVILSEFFNTTWQEANCANCLTNNSEELSNSTVYFLNLFNHTLTCFEHNLQGNAHSLLQTKNYSEVCKNCREAYKTLSSLYSEMQKMNELENKAEPGTHLCIDVEDAVSTLLLMSLFQFSCSVPSFSYEYPVEAMKKSQ
;
A
#
# COMPACT_ATOMS: atom_id res chain seq x y z
N MET A 1 -11.21 -40.89 -40.42
CA MET A 1 -12.15 -39.86 -40.91
C MET A 1 -11.74 -38.55 -40.23
N GLU A 2 -10.88 -37.77 -40.89
CA GLU A 2 -10.74 -36.32 -40.67
C GLU A 2 -11.97 -35.61 -41.28
N PRO A 3 -12.24 -34.30 -41.08
CA PRO A 3 -11.53 -33.29 -40.27
C PRO A 3 -12.45 -32.47 -39.32
N GLY A 4 -11.87 -31.60 -38.47
CA GLY A 4 -12.56 -30.69 -37.53
C GLY A 4 -13.04 -29.35 -38.11
N PRO A 5 -13.40 -28.36 -37.26
CA PRO A 5 -13.41 -26.95 -37.65
C PRO A 5 -12.58 -26.04 -36.71
N THR A 6 -11.56 -25.48 -37.33
CA THR A 6 -10.91 -24.16 -37.19
C THR A 6 -11.39 -23.13 -36.16
N ALA A 7 -10.38 -22.59 -35.48
CA ALA A 7 -10.35 -21.33 -34.74
C ALA A 7 -10.74 -20.11 -35.59
N ALA A 8 -11.50 -19.18 -35.00
CA ALA A 8 -11.74 -17.84 -35.53
C ALA A 8 -11.11 -16.80 -34.59
N GLN A 9 -9.86 -16.44 -34.90
CA GLN A 9 -9.07 -15.41 -34.23
C GLN A 9 -9.46 -14.04 -34.79
N ARG A 10 -10.16 -13.21 -33.99
CA ARG A 10 -10.47 -11.82 -34.35
C ARG A 10 -9.17 -11.00 -34.34
N ARG A 11 -8.62 -10.73 -35.53
CA ARG A 11 -7.60 -9.69 -35.77
C ARG A 11 -8.29 -8.32 -35.77
N CYS A 12 -7.86 -7.42 -34.89
CA CYS A 12 -8.13 -5.99 -35.05
C CYS A 12 -7.13 -5.42 -36.07
N SER A 13 -7.65 -4.99 -37.21
CA SER A 13 -6.91 -4.35 -38.30
C SER A 13 -6.81 -2.84 -38.05
N LEU A 14 -5.59 -2.31 -37.87
CA LEU A 14 -5.31 -0.87 -37.96
C LEU A 14 -5.06 -0.52 -39.44
N PRO A 15 -5.64 0.58 -39.98
CA PRO A 15 -5.27 1.06 -41.30
C PRO A 15 -3.95 1.85 -41.24
N PRO A 16 -3.04 1.71 -42.22
CA PRO A 16 -1.80 2.49 -42.29
C PRO A 16 -1.91 3.66 -43.30
N TRP A 17 -0.87 4.50 -43.37
CA TRP A 17 -0.57 5.59 -44.34
C TRP A 17 -1.21 6.95 -43.97
N LEU A 18 -0.56 8.14 -43.87
CA LEU A 18 0.78 8.77 -44.09
C LEU A 18 0.63 10.26 -43.58
N PRO A 19 1.61 11.19 -43.60
CA PRO A 19 3.05 11.18 -43.26
C PRO A 19 3.48 12.34 -42.30
N LEU A 20 4.76 12.32 -41.90
CA LEU A 20 5.52 13.45 -41.32
C LEU A 20 5.68 14.63 -42.30
N GLY A 21 5.67 15.87 -41.80
CA GLY A 21 6.39 16.99 -42.41
C GLY A 21 5.90 18.41 -42.04
N LEU A 22 6.87 19.28 -41.68
CA LEU A 22 6.86 20.76 -41.61
C LEU A 22 6.33 21.38 -40.30
N LEU A 23 7.16 21.76 -39.32
CA LEU A 23 8.05 22.93 -39.22
C LEU A 23 7.41 24.29 -39.54
N LEU A 24 7.60 25.20 -38.57
CA LEU A 24 7.85 26.66 -38.66
C LEU A 24 6.66 27.65 -38.40
N TRP A 25 6.94 28.52 -37.40
CA TRP A 25 6.43 29.88 -37.07
C TRP A 25 5.51 29.90 -35.83
N SER A 26 5.74 30.72 -34.79
CA SER A 26 6.43 32.00 -34.69
C SER A 26 7.04 32.22 -33.30
N GLY A 27 8.28 32.68 -33.26
CA GLY A 27 8.87 33.29 -32.07
C GLY A 27 8.43 34.75 -31.90
N LEU A 28 8.40 35.19 -30.65
CA LEU A 28 8.55 36.58 -30.27
C LEU A 28 9.46 36.61 -29.05
N ALA A 29 10.75 36.78 -29.33
CA ALA A 29 11.74 37.23 -28.37
C ALA A 29 11.94 38.73 -28.60
N LEU A 30 11.82 39.53 -27.55
CA LEU A 30 12.46 40.83 -27.45
C LEU A 30 13.18 40.88 -26.09
N SER A 31 14.42 41.33 -26.17
CA SER A 31 15.54 41.05 -25.31
C SER A 31 15.89 42.22 -24.37
N ALA A 32 16.56 41.85 -23.27
CA ALA A 32 17.69 42.53 -22.61
C ALA A 32 17.48 43.69 -21.58
N LEU A 33 17.65 43.30 -20.30
CA LEU A 33 18.56 43.84 -19.23
C LEU A 33 18.36 45.27 -18.66
N PRO A 34 18.82 45.61 -17.42
CA PRO A 34 19.84 44.95 -16.61
C PRO A 34 19.59 44.79 -15.08
N PHE A 35 20.55 44.11 -14.45
CA PHE A 35 20.84 43.97 -13.02
C PHE A 35 20.67 45.26 -12.19
N GLY A 36 20.13 45.11 -10.98
CA GLY A 36 20.14 46.11 -9.91
C GLY A 36 19.77 45.49 -8.55
N SER A 37 20.68 45.67 -7.59
CA SER A 37 20.75 45.23 -6.19
C SER A 37 19.53 45.46 -5.25
N SER A 38 19.34 44.51 -4.31
CA SER A 38 18.53 44.40 -3.06
C SER A 38 18.29 45.70 -2.21
N PRO A 39 17.50 45.71 -1.09
CA PRO A 39 16.74 44.64 -0.41
C PRO A 39 15.33 45.02 0.17
N HIS A 40 14.68 44.03 0.81
CA HIS A 40 13.58 44.10 1.80
C HIS A 40 12.14 44.42 1.32
N ARG A 41 11.35 43.35 1.14
CA ARG A 41 9.96 43.32 1.65
C ARG A 41 9.78 42.08 2.51
N VAL A 42 9.79 42.31 3.81
CA VAL A 42 9.27 41.41 4.82
C VAL A 42 7.75 41.32 4.58
N PHE A 43 7.27 40.17 4.13
CA PHE A 43 5.85 39.84 4.28
C PHE A 43 5.66 39.42 5.73
N HIS A 44 5.08 40.30 6.54
CA HIS A 44 4.53 39.92 7.83
C HIS A 44 3.21 39.20 7.58
N ASP A 45 3.22 37.87 7.68
CA ASP A 45 2.01 37.10 7.91
C ASP A 45 1.51 37.42 9.33
N LEU A 46 0.40 38.16 9.41
CA LEU A 46 -0.38 38.34 10.62
C LEU A 46 -1.71 37.63 10.43
N LEU A 47 -1.69 36.30 10.57
CA LEU A 47 -2.90 35.58 10.96
C LEU A 47 -3.12 35.87 12.45
N SER A 48 -4.30 36.38 12.80
CA SER A 48 -4.69 36.62 14.19
C SER A 48 -4.76 35.29 14.95
N GLU A 49 -4.31 35.24 16.21
CA GLU A 49 -4.35 34.03 17.08
C GLU A 49 -5.75 33.37 17.14
N GLN A 50 -6.80 34.18 16.94
CA GLN A 50 -8.19 33.70 16.87
C GLN A 50 -8.44 32.77 15.68
N GLN A 51 -7.86 33.08 14.52
CA GLN A 51 -8.00 32.28 13.30
C GLN A 51 -7.15 31.01 13.34
N LEU A 52 -6.05 31.03 14.09
CA LEU A 52 -5.22 29.83 14.29
C LEU A 52 -5.96 28.79 15.14
N LEU A 53 -6.63 29.24 16.22
CA LEU A 53 -7.47 28.40 17.08
C LEU A 53 -8.70 27.85 16.35
N GLU A 54 -9.33 28.66 15.48
CA GLU A 54 -10.47 28.22 14.66
C GLU A 54 -10.09 27.14 13.64
N VAL A 55 -8.88 27.24 13.05
CA VAL A 55 -8.37 26.24 12.11
C VAL A 55 -8.00 24.93 12.84
N GLU A 56 -7.48 25.01 14.06
CA GLU A 56 -7.20 23.84 14.90
C GLU A 56 -8.48 23.11 15.31
N ASP A 57 -9.55 23.84 15.66
CA ASP A 57 -10.84 23.27 16.06
C ASP A 57 -11.60 22.63 14.89
N LEU A 58 -11.51 23.23 13.69
CA LEU A 58 -12.05 22.65 12.45
C LEU A 58 -11.27 21.38 12.03
N SER A 59 -9.95 21.39 12.18
CA SER A 59 -9.10 20.23 11.92
C SER A 59 -9.46 19.06 12.83
N LEU A 60 -9.68 19.33 14.12
CA LEU A 60 -10.08 18.31 15.10
C LEU A 60 -11.48 17.76 14.82
N SER A 61 -12.42 18.63 14.46
CA SER A 61 -13.80 18.27 14.11
C SER A 61 -13.87 17.41 12.84
N LEU A 62 -13.02 17.69 11.85
CA LEU A 62 -12.91 16.89 10.61
C LEU A 62 -12.25 15.54 10.85
N LEU A 63 -11.27 15.45 11.76
CA LEU A 63 -10.63 14.18 12.15
C LEU A 63 -11.55 13.32 13.03
N GLN A 64 -12.48 13.93 13.78
CA GLN A 64 -13.50 13.24 14.58
C GLN A 64 -14.77 12.89 13.80
N GLY A 65 -14.81 13.08 12.48
CA GLY A 65 -15.98 12.76 11.67
C GLY A 65 -17.19 13.67 11.91
N GLY A 66 -16.99 14.84 12.53
CA GLY A 66 -17.98 15.90 12.65
C GLY A 66 -18.25 16.51 11.29
N GLY A 67 -19.20 15.95 10.53
CA GLY A 67 -19.63 16.50 9.26
C GLY A 67 -20.23 17.91 9.43
N LEU A 68 -19.78 18.86 8.60
CA LEU A 68 -20.40 20.19 8.43
C LEU A 68 -21.74 20.08 7.67
N GLY A 69 -22.72 19.39 8.25
CA GLY A 69 -24.10 19.29 7.75
C GLY A 69 -25.12 19.68 8.83
N PRO A 70 -26.36 20.03 8.48
CA PRO A 70 -27.39 20.37 9.47
C PRO A 70 -27.70 19.13 10.33
N LEU A 71 -27.28 19.14 11.60
CA LEU A 71 -27.43 18.04 12.58
C LEU A 71 -28.85 17.90 13.17
N SER A 72 -29.90 18.17 12.40
CA SER A 72 -31.26 17.92 12.86
C SER A 72 -31.92 16.88 11.97
N LEU A 73 -31.71 15.61 12.34
CA LEU A 73 -32.56 14.49 11.93
C LEU A 73 -34.03 14.80 12.29
N PRO A 74 -35.02 14.28 11.54
CA PRO A 74 -36.43 14.40 11.90
C PRO A 74 -36.66 13.87 13.32
N PRO A 75 -37.53 14.50 14.13
CA PRO A 75 -37.76 14.15 15.53
C PRO A 75 -38.36 12.74 15.75
N ASP A 76 -38.75 12.04 14.69
CA ASP A 76 -39.45 10.76 14.73
C ASP A 76 -38.55 9.55 14.41
N LEU A 77 -37.25 9.75 14.15
CA LEU A 77 -36.32 8.62 13.99
C LEU A 77 -35.76 8.26 15.38
N PRO A 78 -35.87 6.99 15.84
CA PRO A 78 -35.22 6.60 17.08
C PRO A 78 -33.71 6.78 16.92
N ASP A 79 -33.13 7.69 17.71
CA ASP A 79 -31.69 7.85 17.78
C ASP A 79 -31.04 6.53 18.20
N LEU A 80 -29.90 6.21 17.56
CA LEU A 80 -29.11 5.04 17.91
C LEU A 80 -28.75 5.08 19.40
N ASP A 81 -28.93 3.94 20.08
CA ASP A 81 -28.56 3.77 21.48
C ASP A 81 -27.13 4.30 21.75
N PRO A 82 -26.91 5.09 22.81
CA PRO A 82 -25.62 5.74 23.06
C PRO A 82 -24.44 4.75 23.18
N GLU A 83 -24.66 3.54 23.70
CA GLU A 83 -23.61 2.51 23.78
C GLU A 83 -23.25 1.99 22.38
N CYS A 84 -24.27 1.73 21.55
CA CYS A 84 -24.04 1.34 20.16
C CYS A 84 -23.37 2.46 19.35
N ARG A 85 -23.66 3.73 19.68
CA ARG A 85 -23.00 4.88 19.07
C ARG A 85 -21.51 4.94 19.41
N GLU A 86 -21.13 4.68 20.65
CA GLU A 86 -19.73 4.63 21.07
C GLU A 86 -18.98 3.51 20.33
N LEU A 87 -19.55 2.30 20.30
CA LEU A 87 -18.96 1.17 19.56
C LEU A 87 -18.79 1.46 18.06
N LEU A 88 -19.75 2.16 17.45
CA LEU A 88 -19.68 2.58 16.05
C LEU A 88 -18.55 3.61 15.82
N LEU A 89 -18.41 4.59 16.71
CA LEU A 89 -17.34 5.60 16.63
C LEU A 89 -15.95 4.97 16.80
N ASP A 90 -15.80 4.03 17.73
CA ASP A 90 -14.57 3.27 17.94
C ASP A 90 -14.16 2.46 16.70
N PHE A 91 -15.13 1.78 16.07
CA PHE A 91 -14.90 1.05 14.83
C PHE A 91 -14.54 2.01 13.68
N ALA A 92 -15.21 3.16 13.59
CA ALA A 92 -14.94 4.16 12.57
C ALA A 92 -13.51 4.73 12.68
N ASN A 93 -13.06 5.10 13.89
CA ASN A 93 -11.71 5.61 14.09
C ASN A 93 -10.65 4.55 13.75
N SER A 94 -10.80 3.33 14.27
CA SER A 94 -9.87 2.22 14.00
C SER A 94 -9.81 1.88 12.51
N SER A 95 -10.95 1.93 11.82
CA SER A 95 -11.03 1.70 10.37
C SER A 95 -10.30 2.79 9.58
N ALA A 96 -10.47 4.06 9.95
CA ALA A 96 -9.80 5.18 9.30
C ALA A 96 -8.27 5.10 9.47
N GLU A 97 -7.80 4.77 10.67
CA GLU A 97 -6.38 4.57 10.96
C GLU A 97 -5.80 3.40 10.15
N LEU A 98 -6.50 2.27 10.09
CA LEU A 98 -6.09 1.10 9.31
C LEU A 98 -6.03 1.44 7.81
N THR A 99 -7.07 2.06 7.24
CA THR A 99 -7.06 2.51 5.84
C THR A 99 -5.89 3.45 5.57
N GLY A 100 -5.64 4.42 6.45
CA GLY A 100 -4.51 5.33 6.34
C GLY A 100 -3.15 4.61 6.41
N CYS A 101 -3.03 3.56 7.21
CA CYS A 101 -1.83 2.72 7.26
C CYS A 101 -1.61 1.92 5.97
N LEU A 102 -2.66 1.26 5.46
CA LEU A 102 -2.61 0.45 4.25
C LEU A 102 -2.14 1.28 3.05
N VAL A 103 -2.71 2.47 2.86
CA VAL A 103 -2.37 3.35 1.73
C VAL A 103 -0.93 3.87 1.83
N ARG A 104 -0.50 4.32 3.02
CA ARG A 104 0.89 4.80 3.21
C ARG A 104 1.93 3.70 3.09
N SER A 105 1.56 2.47 3.43
CA SER A 105 2.44 1.30 3.40
C SER A 105 2.30 0.48 2.10
N ALA A 106 1.66 1.05 1.07
CA ALA A 106 1.45 0.37 -0.21
C ALA A 106 2.70 0.39 -1.11
N ARG A 107 3.59 1.38 -0.96
CA ARG A 107 4.81 1.52 -1.78
C ARG A 107 5.98 2.15 -1.01
N PRO A 108 7.10 1.44 -0.79
CA PRO A 108 7.25 -0.02 -0.96
C PRO A 108 6.27 -0.77 -0.05
N VAL A 109 5.90 -2.01 -0.40
CA VAL A 109 4.88 -2.73 0.37
C VAL A 109 5.43 -3.13 1.73
N ARG A 110 4.77 -2.65 2.79
CA ARG A 110 5.10 -2.90 4.20
C ARG A 110 3.86 -3.10 5.06
N LEU A 111 2.78 -3.57 4.47
CA LEU A 111 1.46 -3.52 5.08
C LEU A 111 1.35 -4.52 6.24
N CYS A 112 1.93 -5.71 6.12
CA CYS A 112 1.84 -6.73 7.17
C CYS A 112 2.67 -6.30 8.40
N GLN A 113 3.91 -5.85 8.19
CA GLN A 113 4.79 -5.46 9.30
C GLN A 113 4.37 -4.15 9.99
N THR A 114 3.66 -3.27 9.28
CA THR A 114 3.30 -1.94 9.81
C THR A 114 1.87 -1.90 10.35
N CYS A 115 0.92 -2.55 9.68
CA CYS A 115 -0.50 -2.35 9.94
C CYS A 115 -1.15 -3.48 10.78
N TYR A 116 -0.41 -4.53 11.16
CA TYR A 116 -0.97 -5.63 11.95
C TYR A 116 -1.65 -5.20 13.26
N PRO A 117 -1.15 -4.22 14.04
CA PRO A 117 -1.81 -3.85 15.30
C PRO A 117 -3.16 -3.18 15.04
N LEU A 118 -3.24 -2.36 13.99
CA LEU A 118 -4.47 -1.67 13.59
C LEU A 118 -5.50 -2.67 13.03
N PHE A 119 -5.04 -3.68 12.28
CA PHE A 119 -5.90 -4.75 11.81
C PHE A 119 -6.53 -5.51 12.99
N GLN A 120 -5.73 -5.88 13.99
CA GLN A 120 -6.22 -6.54 15.21
C GLN A 120 -7.22 -5.68 15.98
N GLN A 121 -6.99 -4.37 16.06
CA GLN A 121 -7.94 -3.45 16.69
C GLN A 121 -9.28 -3.44 15.96
N VAL A 122 -9.29 -3.32 14.63
CA VAL A 122 -10.54 -3.34 13.84
C VAL A 122 -11.30 -4.66 14.04
N VAL A 123 -10.59 -5.81 14.02
CA VAL A 123 -11.19 -7.12 14.29
C VAL A 123 -11.79 -7.18 15.69
N SER A 124 -11.07 -6.67 16.71
CA SER A 124 -11.57 -6.62 18.08
C SER A 124 -12.78 -5.70 18.25
N LYS A 125 -12.79 -4.52 17.62
CA LYS A 125 -13.93 -3.58 17.68
C LYS A 125 -15.17 -4.16 16.99
N MET A 126 -14.99 -4.86 15.86
CA MET A 126 -16.07 -5.59 15.19
C MET A 126 -16.63 -6.71 16.07
N ASP A 127 -15.76 -7.48 16.73
CA ASP A 127 -16.16 -8.54 17.65
C ASP A 127 -16.95 -7.97 18.84
N ASN A 128 -16.53 -6.84 19.40
CA ASN A 128 -17.26 -6.14 20.45
C ASN A 128 -18.67 -5.73 20.00
N ILE A 129 -18.82 -5.15 18.79
CA ILE A 129 -20.14 -4.83 18.22
C ILE A 129 -21.01 -6.09 18.08
N SER A 130 -20.42 -7.19 17.62
CA SER A 130 -21.14 -8.45 17.39
C SER A 130 -21.64 -9.10 18.69
N ARG A 131 -20.90 -8.92 19.79
CA ARG A 131 -21.20 -9.51 21.11
C ARG A 131 -21.98 -8.59 22.05
N ALA A 132 -22.04 -7.29 21.76
CA ALA A 132 -22.75 -6.32 22.59
C ALA A 132 -24.27 -6.58 22.58
N ALA A 133 -24.78 -7.09 23.70
CA ALA A 133 -26.20 -7.14 23.99
C ALA A 133 -26.62 -5.76 24.52
N GLY A 134 -27.54 -5.08 23.84
CA GLY A 134 -28.05 -3.79 24.31
C GLY A 134 -28.74 -3.93 25.66
N ASN A 135 -28.66 -2.89 26.50
CA ASN A 135 -29.24 -2.88 27.85
C ASN A 135 -30.78 -3.01 27.87
N THR A 136 -31.44 -2.96 26.71
CA THR A 136 -32.89 -2.89 26.52
C THR A 136 -33.44 -4.10 25.75
N SER A 137 -33.63 -5.24 26.43
CA SER A 137 -34.19 -6.49 25.86
C SER A 137 -33.40 -7.10 24.69
N GLU A 138 -33.56 -8.41 24.45
CA GLU A 138 -32.93 -9.12 23.33
C GLU A 138 -33.26 -8.54 21.93
N SER A 139 -34.25 -7.65 21.81
CA SER A 139 -34.68 -7.07 20.52
C SER A 139 -33.82 -5.89 20.02
N GLN A 140 -32.90 -5.37 20.82
CA GLN A 140 -32.10 -4.17 20.51
C GLN A 140 -30.58 -4.38 20.71
N SER A 141 -30.03 -5.53 20.30
CA SER A 141 -28.56 -5.69 20.30
C SER A 141 -27.90 -4.73 19.31
N CYS A 142 -26.71 -4.20 19.66
CA CYS A 142 -25.95 -3.34 18.74
C CYS A 142 -25.61 -4.10 17.46
N ALA A 143 -25.39 -5.41 17.53
CA ALA A 143 -25.23 -6.26 16.36
C ALA A 143 -26.42 -6.16 15.39
N ARG A 144 -27.67 -6.24 15.89
CA ARG A 144 -28.86 -6.10 15.03
C ARG A 144 -28.98 -4.68 14.46
N SER A 145 -28.73 -3.68 15.28
CA SER A 145 -28.88 -2.25 14.92
C SER A 145 -27.79 -1.74 13.96
N LEU A 146 -26.56 -2.26 14.06
CA LEU A 146 -25.40 -1.78 13.30
C LEU A 146 -25.00 -2.68 12.13
N LEU A 147 -25.24 -4.00 12.24
CA LEU A 147 -24.77 -4.97 11.24
C LEU A 147 -25.89 -5.45 10.32
N MET A 148 -27.15 -5.36 10.74
CA MET A 148 -28.30 -6.00 10.07
C MET A 148 -29.47 -5.06 9.78
N ALA A 149 -29.42 -3.80 10.24
CA ALA A 149 -30.56 -2.88 10.16
C ALA A 149 -30.82 -2.32 8.75
N ASP A 150 -29.77 -2.26 7.92
CA ASP A 150 -29.85 -1.70 6.58
C ASP A 150 -29.37 -2.69 5.50
N ARG A 151 -29.73 -2.41 4.24
CA ARG A 151 -29.38 -3.27 3.09
C ARG A 151 -27.89 -3.20 2.73
N MET A 152 -27.21 -2.11 3.07
CA MET A 152 -25.82 -1.89 2.68
C MET A 152 -24.83 -2.51 3.67
N GLN A 153 -25.16 -2.57 4.96
CA GLN A 153 -24.36 -3.18 6.02
C GLN A 153 -22.90 -2.70 6.00
N ILE A 154 -22.70 -1.38 6.01
CA ILE A 154 -21.39 -0.75 5.76
C ILE A 154 -20.29 -1.27 6.71
N VAL A 155 -20.62 -1.48 7.99
CA VAL A 155 -19.69 -2.03 8.99
C VAL A 155 -19.22 -3.43 8.59
N VAL A 156 -20.14 -4.27 8.11
CA VAL A 156 -19.83 -5.63 7.64
C VAL A 156 -18.97 -5.59 6.39
N ILE A 157 -19.35 -4.79 5.38
CA ILE A 157 -18.58 -4.65 4.13
C ILE A 157 -17.15 -4.19 4.41
N LEU A 158 -16.95 -3.21 5.30
CA LEU A 158 -15.61 -2.73 5.65
C LEU A 158 -14.80 -3.79 6.37
N SER A 159 -15.40 -4.48 7.35
CA SER A 159 -14.73 -5.58 8.05
C SER A 159 -14.33 -6.70 7.09
N GLU A 160 -15.19 -7.05 6.14
CA GLU A 160 -14.90 -8.07 5.13
C GLU A 160 -13.77 -7.60 4.20
N PHE A 161 -13.82 -6.36 3.71
CA PHE A 161 -12.76 -5.78 2.89
C PHE A 161 -11.39 -5.86 3.58
N PHE A 162 -11.31 -5.49 4.86
CA PHE A 162 -10.06 -5.60 5.61
C PHE A 162 -9.60 -7.05 5.77
N ASN A 163 -10.51 -7.96 6.08
CA ASN A 163 -10.19 -9.38 6.25
C ASN A 163 -9.72 -10.01 4.93
N THR A 164 -10.42 -9.75 3.82
CA THR A 164 -10.01 -10.21 2.48
C THR A 164 -8.65 -9.64 2.10
N THR A 165 -8.42 -8.34 2.31
CA THR A 165 -7.12 -7.72 2.04
C THR A 165 -6.01 -8.40 2.85
N TRP A 166 -6.26 -8.70 4.12
CA TRP A 166 -5.31 -9.37 5.00
C TRP A 166 -4.99 -10.81 4.57
N GLN A 167 -6.02 -11.55 4.14
CA GLN A 167 -5.90 -12.92 3.63
C GLN A 167 -5.18 -12.97 2.28
N GLU A 168 -5.55 -12.09 1.33
CA GLU A 168 -4.89 -12.01 0.02
C GLU A 168 -3.43 -11.60 0.13
N ALA A 169 -3.10 -10.72 1.08
CA ALA A 169 -1.71 -10.35 1.41
C ALA A 169 -0.92 -11.46 2.12
N ASN A 170 -1.61 -12.53 2.52
CA ASN A 170 -1.10 -13.64 3.32
C ASN A 170 -0.31 -13.17 4.56
N CYS A 171 -0.80 -12.13 5.24
CA CYS A 171 -0.06 -11.52 6.33
C CYS A 171 0.11 -12.43 7.56
N ALA A 172 -0.72 -13.45 7.71
CA ALA A 172 -0.56 -14.46 8.77
C ALA A 172 0.83 -15.11 8.73
N ASN A 173 1.39 -15.35 7.54
CA ASN A 173 2.72 -15.94 7.36
C ASN A 173 3.88 -15.01 7.77
N CYS A 174 3.62 -13.71 7.86
CA CYS A 174 4.58 -12.73 8.35
C CYS A 174 4.61 -12.66 9.89
N LEU A 175 3.57 -13.17 10.56
CA LEU A 175 3.36 -13.03 12.00
C LEU A 175 3.57 -14.35 12.75
N THR A 176 3.65 -14.26 14.07
CA THR A 176 3.55 -15.40 14.97
C THR A 176 2.11 -15.94 15.03
N ASN A 177 1.93 -17.15 15.58
CA ASN A 177 0.62 -17.81 15.65
C ASN A 177 -0.45 -17.02 16.42
N ASN A 178 -0.06 -16.18 17.37
CA ASN A 178 -0.96 -15.27 18.11
C ASN A 178 -1.16 -13.91 17.42
N SER A 179 -0.50 -13.68 16.27
CA SER A 179 -0.54 -12.42 15.52
C SER A 179 -0.04 -11.18 16.29
N GLU A 180 0.59 -11.35 17.45
CA GLU A 180 1.04 -10.25 18.31
C GLU A 180 2.34 -9.60 17.82
N GLU A 181 3.17 -10.35 17.11
CA GLU A 181 4.48 -9.91 16.64
C GLU A 181 4.84 -10.54 15.29
N LEU A 182 5.86 -9.97 14.65
CA LEU A 182 6.45 -10.55 13.44
C LEU A 182 7.17 -11.85 13.78
N SER A 183 7.07 -12.84 12.88
CA SER A 183 7.82 -14.08 13.06
C SER A 183 9.33 -13.85 12.95
N ASN A 184 10.11 -14.64 13.68
CA ASN A 184 11.59 -14.54 13.67
C ASN A 184 12.17 -14.64 12.25
N SER A 185 11.59 -15.49 11.39
CA SER A 185 11.98 -15.62 9.98
C SER A 185 11.74 -14.33 9.20
N THR A 186 10.59 -13.69 9.39
CA THR A 186 10.25 -12.41 8.76
C THR A 186 11.18 -11.30 9.21
N VAL A 187 11.42 -11.17 10.52
CA VAL A 187 12.34 -10.18 11.07
C VAL A 187 13.75 -10.38 10.51
N TYR A 188 14.23 -11.62 10.46
CA TYR A 188 15.55 -11.95 9.91
C TYR A 188 15.64 -11.60 8.41
N PHE A 189 14.62 -11.94 7.63
CA PHE A 189 14.54 -11.59 6.22
C PHE A 189 14.58 -10.07 5.99
N LEU A 190 13.75 -9.31 6.70
CA LEU A 190 13.68 -7.85 6.58
C LEU A 190 15.00 -7.17 6.98
N ASN A 191 15.72 -7.72 7.96
CA ASN A 191 17.05 -7.24 8.33
C ASN A 191 18.08 -7.47 7.22
N LEU A 192 18.09 -8.65 6.60
CA LEU A 192 18.96 -8.92 5.43
C LEU A 192 18.60 -8.03 4.24
N PHE A 193 17.30 -7.77 4.04
CA PHE A 193 16.82 -6.88 2.99
C PHE A 193 17.35 -5.46 3.19
N ASN A 194 17.19 -4.90 4.41
CA ASN A 194 17.73 -3.59 4.77
C ASN A 194 19.27 -3.53 4.65
N HIS A 195 19.97 -4.59 5.06
CA HIS A 195 21.41 -4.69 4.88
C HIS A 195 21.82 -4.66 3.40
N THR A 196 21.08 -5.37 2.54
CA THR A 196 21.32 -5.40 1.09
C THR A 196 21.06 -4.04 0.45
N LEU A 197 19.97 -3.36 0.83
CA LEU A 197 19.69 -1.99 0.39
C LEU A 197 20.79 -1.01 0.83
N THR A 198 21.24 -1.11 2.08
CA THR A 198 22.34 -0.28 2.61
C THR A 198 23.63 -0.53 1.83
N CYS A 199 23.93 -1.77 1.47
CA CYS A 199 25.06 -2.09 0.61
C CYS A 199 24.93 -1.39 -0.76
N PHE A 200 23.76 -1.47 -1.39
CA PHE A 200 23.52 -0.82 -2.67
C PHE A 200 23.67 0.70 -2.58
N GLU A 201 23.09 1.33 -1.56
CA GLU A 201 23.20 2.76 -1.34
C GLU A 201 24.65 3.21 -1.13
N HIS A 202 25.40 2.50 -0.27
CA HIS A 202 26.79 2.83 0.01
C HIS A 202 27.69 2.77 -1.24
N ASN A 203 27.53 1.73 -2.06
CA ASN A 203 28.32 1.55 -3.29
C ASN A 203 27.82 2.44 -4.45
N LEU A 204 26.63 3.02 -4.33
CA LEU A 204 26.11 4.04 -5.26
C LEU A 204 26.68 5.43 -4.98
N GLN A 205 26.75 5.83 -3.70
CA GLN A 205 27.23 7.15 -3.30
C GLN A 205 28.71 7.38 -3.67
N GLY A 206 29.55 6.34 -3.61
CA GLY A 206 30.95 6.40 -4.08
C GLY A 206 31.10 6.74 -5.58
N ASN A 207 30.05 6.56 -6.38
CA ASN A 207 30.04 6.81 -7.82
C ASN A 207 29.40 8.16 -8.23
N ALA A 208 28.91 8.95 -7.27
CA ALA A 208 28.15 10.19 -7.55
C ALA A 208 29.01 11.36 -8.06
N HIS A 209 30.34 11.31 -7.89
CA HIS A 209 31.25 12.38 -8.32
C HIS A 209 31.55 12.42 -9.83
N SER A 210 31.01 11.50 -10.62
CA SER A 210 31.27 11.42 -12.07
C SER A 210 29.97 11.56 -12.88
N LEU A 211 29.43 12.77 -12.95
CA LEU A 211 28.18 13.13 -13.66
C LEU A 211 28.23 12.94 -15.20
N LEU A 212 29.35 12.44 -15.75
CA LEU A 212 29.57 12.31 -17.20
C LEU A 212 30.12 10.95 -17.64
N GLN A 213 30.29 9.97 -16.74
CA GLN A 213 30.72 8.63 -17.12
C GLN A 213 29.54 7.66 -17.09
N THR A 214 29.48 6.79 -18.10
CA THR A 214 28.75 5.52 -18.06
C THR A 214 28.92 4.90 -16.68
N LYS A 215 27.85 4.88 -15.88
CA LYS A 215 27.90 4.39 -14.50
C LYS A 215 28.36 2.93 -14.52
N ASN A 216 29.57 2.69 -14.04
CA ASN A 216 30.12 1.36 -13.96
C ASN A 216 29.64 0.71 -12.66
N TYR A 217 28.48 0.07 -12.74
CA TYR A 217 27.87 -0.62 -11.60
C TYR A 217 28.53 -1.97 -11.26
N SER A 218 29.62 -2.34 -11.96
CA SER A 218 30.35 -3.58 -11.70
C SER A 218 30.82 -3.70 -10.26
N GLU A 219 31.18 -2.57 -9.62
CA GLU A 219 31.63 -2.58 -8.23
C GLU A 219 30.48 -2.82 -7.25
N VAL A 220 29.31 -2.22 -7.49
CA VAL A 220 28.07 -2.49 -6.75
C VAL A 220 27.72 -3.98 -6.83
N CYS A 221 27.72 -4.54 -8.05
CA CYS A 221 27.45 -5.97 -8.28
C CYS A 221 28.47 -6.89 -7.60
N LYS A 222 29.73 -6.47 -7.49
CA LYS A 222 30.79 -7.26 -6.86
C LYS A 222 30.66 -7.23 -5.34
N ASN A 223 30.47 -6.04 -4.78
CA ASN A 223 30.49 -5.82 -3.33
C ASN A 223 29.20 -6.29 -2.65
N CYS A 224 28.04 -6.16 -3.30
CA CYS A 224 26.76 -6.57 -2.73
C CYS A 224 26.29 -7.97 -3.15
N ARG A 225 27.12 -8.71 -3.91
CA ARG A 225 26.80 -10.06 -4.41
C ARG A 225 26.42 -11.02 -3.30
N GLU A 226 27.22 -11.04 -2.23
CA GLU A 226 27.04 -11.98 -1.13
C GLU A 226 25.75 -11.68 -0.36
N ALA A 227 25.51 -10.42 -0.01
CA ALA A 227 24.28 -9.98 0.64
C ALA A 227 23.03 -10.37 -0.16
N TYR A 228 23.03 -10.09 -1.47
CA TYR A 228 21.94 -10.50 -2.36
C TYR A 228 21.75 -12.03 -2.42
N LYS A 229 22.85 -12.78 -2.55
CA LYS A 229 22.80 -14.26 -2.63
C LYS A 229 22.23 -14.87 -1.35
N THR A 230 22.65 -14.37 -0.19
CA THR A 230 22.18 -14.83 1.12
C THR A 230 20.69 -14.56 1.29
N LEU A 231 20.23 -13.33 0.96
CA LEU A 231 18.80 -12.99 0.99
C LEU A 231 17.98 -13.88 0.05
N SER A 232 18.45 -14.05 -1.19
CA SER A 232 17.77 -14.85 -2.20
C SER A 232 17.68 -16.32 -1.81
N SER A 233 18.72 -16.85 -1.16
CA SER A 233 18.73 -18.22 -0.64
C SER A 233 17.72 -18.38 0.51
N LEU A 234 17.68 -17.41 1.44
CA LEU A 234 16.70 -17.39 2.54
C LEU A 234 15.26 -17.33 2.00
N TYR A 235 15.00 -16.51 0.99
CA TYR A 235 13.67 -16.45 0.35
C TYR A 235 13.24 -17.83 -0.18
N SER A 236 14.13 -18.54 -0.89
CA SER A 236 13.84 -19.89 -1.40
C SER A 236 13.62 -20.91 -0.27
N GLU A 237 14.30 -20.78 0.87
CA GLU A 237 14.07 -21.61 2.05
C GLU A 237 12.71 -21.33 2.68
N MET A 238 12.34 -20.05 2.84
CA MET A 238 11.02 -19.64 3.34
C MET A 238 9.90 -20.16 2.45
N GLN A 239 10.06 -20.09 1.12
CA GLN A 239 9.09 -20.63 0.18
C GLN A 239 8.88 -22.15 0.36
N LYS A 240 9.96 -22.92 0.47
CA LYS A 240 9.90 -24.37 0.71
C LYS A 240 9.26 -24.73 2.05
N MET A 241 9.56 -23.98 3.10
CA MET A 241 8.95 -24.19 4.42
C MET A 241 7.44 -23.91 4.37
N ASN A 242 7.03 -22.84 3.70
CA ASN A 242 5.63 -22.48 3.52
C ASN A 242 4.83 -23.57 2.78
N GLU A 243 5.42 -24.13 1.71
CA GLU A 243 4.82 -25.24 0.96
C GLU A 243 4.64 -26.51 1.83
N LEU A 244 5.61 -26.80 2.70
CA LEU A 244 5.58 -27.96 3.58
C LEU A 244 4.56 -27.82 4.73
N GLU A 245 4.49 -26.63 5.33
CA GLU A 245 3.66 -26.37 6.51
C GLU A 245 2.18 -26.29 6.15
N ASN A 246 1.83 -25.60 5.06
CA ASN A 246 0.44 -25.34 4.72
C ASN A 246 -0.24 -26.50 3.96
N LYS A 247 0.47 -27.62 3.68
CA LYS A 247 0.03 -28.69 2.75
C LYS A 247 -0.55 -28.12 1.45
N ALA A 248 -0.09 -26.93 1.10
CA ALA A 248 -0.79 -26.09 0.16
C ALA A 248 -0.37 -26.44 -1.26
N GLU A 249 -1.20 -26.07 -2.22
CA GLU A 249 -0.89 -26.31 -3.62
C GLU A 249 0.46 -25.66 -3.98
N PRO A 250 1.24 -26.26 -4.90
CA PRO A 250 2.47 -25.67 -5.39
C PRO A 250 2.21 -24.23 -5.84
N GLY A 251 2.99 -23.27 -5.34
CA GLY A 251 2.82 -21.84 -5.66
C GLY A 251 2.04 -21.03 -4.63
N THR A 252 1.89 -21.51 -3.40
CA THR A 252 1.33 -20.70 -2.31
C THR A 252 2.25 -19.53 -1.99
N HIS A 253 1.71 -18.32 -2.15
CA HIS A 253 2.40 -17.05 -1.94
C HIS A 253 2.95 -16.92 -0.51
N LEU A 254 4.11 -16.27 -0.36
CA LEU A 254 4.58 -15.79 0.93
C LEU A 254 3.79 -14.53 1.32
N CYS A 255 4.03 -13.98 2.50
CA CYS A 255 3.44 -12.69 2.83
C CYS A 255 3.96 -11.60 1.89
N ILE A 256 3.08 -10.67 1.50
CA ILE A 256 3.36 -9.70 0.45
C ILE A 256 4.56 -8.77 0.75
N ASP A 257 4.81 -8.47 2.03
CA ASP A 257 5.98 -7.68 2.46
C ASP A 257 7.31 -8.35 2.03
N VAL A 258 7.37 -9.68 2.06
CA VAL A 258 8.55 -10.46 1.65
C VAL A 258 8.64 -10.56 0.12
N GLU A 259 7.51 -10.80 -0.56
CA GLU A 259 7.47 -10.92 -2.02
C GLU A 259 7.82 -9.60 -2.73
N ASP A 260 7.29 -8.46 -2.24
CA ASP A 260 7.59 -7.13 -2.79
C ASP A 260 9.05 -6.73 -2.56
N ALA A 261 9.63 -7.09 -1.41
CA ALA A 261 11.03 -6.86 -1.12
C ALA A 261 11.96 -7.56 -2.13
N VAL A 262 11.70 -8.84 -2.44
CA VAL A 262 12.49 -9.56 -3.46
C VAL A 262 12.25 -8.98 -4.86
N SER A 263 11.01 -8.67 -5.20
CA SER A 263 10.66 -8.01 -6.48
C SER A 263 11.44 -6.71 -6.68
N THR A 264 11.46 -5.87 -5.65
CA THR A 264 12.17 -4.59 -5.65
C THR A 264 13.67 -4.78 -5.87
N LEU A 265 14.30 -5.74 -5.16
CA LEU A 265 15.73 -6.02 -5.34
C LEU A 265 16.06 -6.60 -6.71
N LEU A 266 15.18 -7.46 -7.25
CA LEU A 266 15.34 -8.02 -8.57
C LEU A 266 15.30 -6.93 -9.65
N LEU A 267 14.32 -6.02 -9.55
CA LEU A 267 14.22 -4.86 -10.45
C LEU A 267 15.46 -3.97 -10.36
N MET A 268 15.95 -3.67 -9.15
CA MET A 268 17.19 -2.91 -8.96
C MET A 268 18.40 -3.63 -9.58
N SER A 269 18.58 -4.92 -9.32
CA SER A 269 19.70 -5.71 -9.84
C SER A 269 19.74 -5.80 -11.37
N LEU A 270 18.58 -6.02 -12.00
CA LEU A 270 18.47 -6.22 -13.45
C LEU A 270 18.50 -4.90 -14.23
N PHE A 271 17.63 -3.95 -13.88
CA PHE A 271 17.43 -2.74 -14.68
C PHE A 271 18.36 -1.61 -14.30
N GLN A 272 18.70 -1.47 -13.02
CA GLN A 272 19.50 -0.35 -12.55
C GLN A 272 21.00 -0.64 -12.63
N PHE A 273 21.41 -1.89 -12.37
CA PHE A 273 22.82 -2.27 -12.27
C PHE A 273 23.32 -3.18 -13.40
N SER A 274 22.41 -3.85 -14.13
CA SER A 274 22.75 -4.85 -15.16
C SER A 274 23.71 -5.93 -14.65
N CYS A 275 23.56 -6.33 -13.38
CA CYS A 275 24.36 -7.41 -12.81
C CYS A 275 23.94 -8.73 -13.47
N SER A 276 24.81 -9.37 -14.25
CA SER A 276 24.53 -10.74 -14.73
C SER A 276 24.60 -11.72 -13.55
N VAL A 277 23.44 -12.11 -13.02
CA VAL A 277 23.32 -13.19 -12.05
C VAL A 277 22.70 -14.40 -12.78
N PRO A 278 23.44 -15.50 -13.03
CA PRO A 278 23.00 -16.53 -13.98
C PRO A 278 21.84 -17.44 -13.56
N SER A 279 21.08 -17.12 -12.52
CA SER A 279 20.18 -18.12 -11.93
C SER A 279 19.04 -17.48 -11.17
N PHE A 280 18.12 -16.81 -11.86
CA PHE A 280 16.74 -16.64 -11.38
C PHE A 280 15.81 -16.32 -12.56
N SER A 281 15.09 -17.34 -13.02
CA SER A 281 13.89 -17.16 -13.84
C SER A 281 12.70 -17.00 -12.90
N TYR A 282 12.33 -15.77 -12.56
CA TYR A 282 11.01 -15.52 -12.01
C TYR A 282 10.03 -15.41 -13.17
N GLU A 283 9.22 -16.44 -13.35
CA GLU A 283 8.00 -16.37 -14.14
C GLU A 283 6.97 -15.64 -13.28
N TYR A 284 7.00 -14.30 -13.29
CA TYR A 284 5.89 -13.52 -12.76
C TYR A 284 4.67 -13.77 -13.65
N PRO A 285 3.52 -14.19 -13.10
CA PRO A 285 2.28 -14.10 -13.85
C PRO A 285 1.98 -12.61 -14.08
N VAL A 286 2.10 -12.19 -15.34
CA VAL A 286 1.67 -10.89 -15.85
C VAL A 286 0.15 -10.67 -15.61
N GLU A 287 -0.58 -11.68 -15.11
CA GLU A 287 -1.96 -11.59 -14.68
C GLU A 287 -2.25 -10.54 -13.59
N ALA A 288 -1.30 -10.17 -12.71
CA ALA A 288 -1.59 -9.21 -11.64
C ALA A 288 -1.84 -7.76 -12.14
N MET A 289 -1.39 -7.40 -13.35
CA MET A 289 -1.73 -6.11 -13.97
C MET A 289 -3.04 -6.14 -14.79
N LYS A 290 -3.68 -7.31 -14.95
CA LYS A 290 -4.89 -7.46 -15.77
C LYS A 290 -6.21 -7.25 -15.01
N LYS A 291 -6.19 -7.05 -13.69
CA LYS A 291 -7.39 -6.75 -12.87
C LYS A 291 -7.72 -5.26 -12.71
N SER A 292 -7.04 -4.37 -13.45
CA SER A 292 -7.28 -2.91 -13.43
C SER A 292 -7.87 -2.39 -14.75
N GLN A 293 -8.84 -3.10 -15.33
CA GLN A 293 -9.68 -2.57 -16.42
C GLN A 293 -11.11 -3.05 -16.30
#